data_AF-A0A7W1SHP9-F1
#
_entry.id   AF-A0A7W1SHP9-F1
#
_cell.length_a   1.000
_cell.length_b   1.000
_cell.length_c   1.000
_cell.angle_alpha   90.00
_cell.angle_beta   90.00
_cell.angle_gamma   90.00
#
_symmetry.space_group_name_H-M   'P 1'
#
loop_
_entity.id
_entity.type
_entity.pdbx_description
1 polymer ?
#
loop_
_entity_poly.entity_id
_entity_poly.type
_entity_poly.pdbx_seq_one_letter_code
_entity_poly.pdbx_strand_id
1 'polypeptide(L)' 'MPLIPLFGHEAVRARLADMVGRGVLPHSILLHGPRGTGKQRLALWLGSSLLCSGSAGSRPCGACQH' A
#
# COMPACT_ATOMS: atom_id res chain seq x y z
N MET A 1 2.27 9.15 -13.81
CA MET A 1 0.78 9.10 -13.86
C MET A 1 0.27 9.05 -12.43
N PRO A 2 -0.52 10.04 -11.96
CA PRO A 2 -0.94 10.09 -10.57
C PRO A 2 -1.85 8.90 -10.24
N LEU A 3 -1.59 8.23 -9.12
CA LEU A 3 -2.46 7.19 -8.62
C LEU A 3 -3.73 7.84 -8.06
N ILE A 4 -4.91 7.43 -8.53
CA ILE A 4 -6.19 7.82 -7.90
C ILE A 4 -6.12 7.41 -6.42
N PRO A 5 -6.62 8.22 -5.48
CA PRO A 5 -6.64 7.87 -4.06
C PRO A 5 -7.28 6.50 -3.78
N LEU A 6 -6.75 5.79 -2.79
CA LEU A 6 -7.31 4.53 -2.30
C LEU A 6 -8.42 4.83 -1.27
N PHE A 7 -9.64 4.38 -1.56
CA PHE A 7 -10.78 4.46 -0.67
C PHE A 7 -11.08 3.09 -0.04
N GLY A 8 -11.45 3.07 1.24
CA GLY A 8 -11.72 1.84 1.98
C GLY A 8 -10.47 1.05 2.37
N HIS A 9 -10.68 -0.25 2.65
CA HIS A 9 -9.65 -1.23 3.01
C HIS A 9 -8.87 -0.89 4.29
N GLU A 10 -9.43 -0.09 5.19
CA GLU A 10 -8.77 0.49 6.37
C GLU A 10 -8.07 -0.59 7.20
N ALA A 11 -8.76 -1.68 7.52
CA ALA A 11 -8.21 -2.78 8.31
C ALA A 11 -7.02 -3.47 7.62
N VAL A 12 -7.09 -3.67 6.31
CA VAL A 12 -6.03 -4.32 5.53
C VAL A 12 -4.85 -3.36 5.36
N ARG A 13 -5.12 -2.08 5.10
CA ARG A 13 -4.09 -1.04 5.02
C ARG A 13 -3.31 -0.90 6.31
N ALA A 14 -4.00 -0.88 7.46
CA ALA A 14 -3.35 -0.79 8.76
C ALA A 14 -2.40 -1.97 9.01
N ARG A 15 -2.86 -3.20 8.72
CA ARG A 15 -2.02 -4.40 8.85
C ARG A 15 -0.81 -4.38 7.93
N LEU A 16 -1.01 -4.05 6.65
CA LEU A 16 0.09 -3.97 5.69
C LEU A 16 1.11 -2.87 6.06
N ALA A 17 0.63 -1.70 6.50
CA ALA A 17 1.51 -0.62 6.95
C ALA A 17 2.35 -1.03 8.17
N ASP A 18 1.76 -1.71 9.15
CA ASP A 18 2.47 -2.25 10.31
C ASP A 18 3.54 -3.28 9.90
N MET A 19 3.20 -4.21 9.00
CA MET A 19 4.17 -5.19 8.49
C MET A 19 5.33 -4.56 7.72
N VAL A 20 5.05 -3.53 6.90
CA VAL A 20 6.08 -2.74 6.21
C VAL A 20 6.96 -2.02 7.22
N GLY A 21 6.38 -1.39 8.24
CA GLY A 21 7.12 -0.69 9.30
C GLY A 21 8.04 -1.61 10.09
N ARG A 22 7.62 -2.86 10.31
CA ARG A 22 8.42 -3.89 11.00
C ARG A 22 9.40 -4.64 10.09
N GLY A 23 9.33 -4.46 8.78
CA GLY A 23 10.16 -5.20 7.82
C GLY A 23 9.84 -6.69 7.72
N VAL A 24 8.60 -7.09 8.04
CA VAL A 24 8.15 -8.51 8.07
C VAL A 24 7.14 -8.84 6.97
N LEU A 25 7.11 -8.03 5.91
CA LEU A 25 6.22 -8.26 4.78
C LEU A 25 6.62 -9.56 4.05
N PRO A 26 5.69 -10.49 3.74
CA PRO A 26 6.01 -11.68 2.99
C PRO A 26 6.48 -11.34 1.57
N HIS A 27 7.30 -12.21 0.98
CA HIS A 27 7.84 -12.04 -0.37
C HIS A 27 6.75 -12.02 -1.46
N SER A 28 5.59 -12.60 -1.20
CA SER A 28 4.46 -12.64 -2.12
C SER A 28 3.14 -12.44 -1.38
N ILE A 29 2.21 -11.72 -2.02
CA ILE A 29 0.88 -11.42 -1.50
C ILE A 29 -0.15 -11.65 -2.62
N LEU A 30 -1.18 -12.43 -2.33
CA LEU A 30 -2.33 -12.63 -3.22
C LEU A 30 -3.52 -11.80 -2.74
N LEU A 31 -3.94 -10.82 -3.56
CA LEU A 31 -5.17 -10.07 -3.32
C LEU A 31 -6.32 -10.69 -4.12
N HIS A 32 -7.27 -11.32 -3.42
CA HIS A 32 -8.42 -11.99 -4.03
C HIS A 32 -9.76 -11.32 -3.64
N GLY A 33 -10.81 -11.58 -4.41
CA GLY A 33 -12.16 -11.05 -4.19
C GLY A 33 -12.86 -10.57 -5.47
N PRO A 34 -14.08 -10.04 -5.38
CA PRO A 34 -14.86 -9.60 -6.53
C PRO A 34 -14.15 -8.58 -7.42
N ARG A 35 -14.56 -8.51 -8.69
CA ARG A 35 -14.09 -7.48 -9.62
C ARG A 35 -14.62 -6.11 -9.15
N GLY A 36 -13.80 -5.08 -9.25
CA GLY A 36 -14.19 -3.71 -8.90
C GLY A 36 -13.93 -3.29 -7.44
N THR A 37 -13.58 -4.19 -6.52
CA THR A 37 -13.33 -3.85 -5.10
C THR A 37 -12.04 -3.03 -4.85
N GLY A 38 -11.29 -2.64 -5.89
CA GLY A 38 -10.08 -1.83 -5.72
C GLY A 38 -8.80 -2.60 -5.36
N LYS A 39 -8.75 -3.93 -5.58
CA LYS A 39 -7.56 -4.76 -5.29
C LYS A 39 -6.27 -4.25 -5.94
N GLN A 40 -6.33 -3.85 -7.22
CA GLN A 40 -5.18 -3.26 -7.92
C GLN A 40 -4.76 -1.94 -7.27
N ARG A 41 -5.71 -1.13 -6.79
CA ARG A 41 -5.41 0.13 -6.12
C ARG A 41 -4.70 -0.10 -4.79
N LEU A 42 -5.14 -1.09 -4.02
CA LEU A 42 -4.48 -1.50 -2.79
C LEU A 42 -3.05 -1.99 -3.06
N ALA A 43 -2.84 -2.79 -4.10
CA ALA A 43 -1.50 -3.23 -4.51
C ALA A 43 -0.57 -2.06 -4.88
N LEU A 44 -1.08 -1.10 -5.66
CA LEU A 44 -0.30 0.09 -6.05
C LEU A 44 0.03 0.96 -4.83
N TRP A 45 -0.91 1.14 -3.90
CA TRP A 45 -0.67 1.85 -2.64
C TRP A 45 0.40 1.17 -1.79
N LEU A 46 0.38 -0.17 -1.69
CA LEU A 46 1.41 -0.93 -0.98
C LEU A 46 2.77 -0.78 -1.66
N GLY A 47 2.83 -0.88 -2.98
CA GLY A 47 4.04 -0.66 -3.77
C GLY A 47 4.64 0.73 -3.52
N SER A 48 3.82 1.79 -3.62
CA SER A 48 4.25 3.15 -3.28
C SER A 48 4.72 3.28 -1.82
N SER A 49 4.14 2.54 -0.89
CA SER A 49 4.57 2.55 0.52
C SER A 49 5.94 1.89 0.71
N LEU A 50 6.24 0.84 -0.05
CA LEU A 50 7.53 0.14 -0.04
C LEU A 50 8.65 0.97 -0.67
N LEU A 51 8.36 1.72 -1.72
CA LEU A 51 9.33 2.57 -2.43
C LEU A 51 9.52 3.95 -1.78
N CYS A 52 8.66 4.30 -0.82
CA CYS A 52 8.69 5.61 -0.16
C CYS A 52 9.89 5.75 0.80
N SER A 53 10.72 6.76 0.56
CA SER A 53 11.82 7.15 1.46
C SER A 53 11.39 8.01 2.66
N GLY A 54 10.09 8.35 2.76
CA GLY A 54 9.53 9.12 3.87
C GLY A 54 9.50 8.36 5.20
N SER A 55 9.13 9.05 6.28
CA SER A 55 8.99 8.47 7.62
C SER A 55 7.83 7.46 7.68
N ALA A 56 7.96 6.42 8.50
CA ALA A 56 7.00 5.30 8.55
C ALA A 56 5.53 5.74 8.74
N GLY A 57 5.27 6.79 9.54
CA GLY A 57 3.92 7.31 9.78
C GLY A 57 3.30 8.10 8.63
N SER A 58 4.08 8.44 7.60
CA SER A 58 3.62 9.23 6.43
C SER A 58 3.76 8.49 5.10
N ARG A 59 3.97 7.16 5.12
CA ARG A 59 4.04 6.35 3.90
C ARG A 59 2.65 5.98 3.39
N PRO A 60 2.40 6.06 2.07
CA PRO A 60 3.23 6.68 1.04
C PRO A 60 3.10 8.21 1.08
N CYS A 61 4.20 8.95 0.92
CA CYS A 61 4.20 10.42 1.06
C CYS A 61 3.67 11.16 -0.18
N GLY A 62 3.60 10.49 -1.33
CA GLY A 62 3.13 11.08 -2.59
C GLY A 62 4.12 12.04 -3.28
N ALA A 63 5.28 12.32 -2.68
CA ALA A 63 6.31 13.20 -3.24
C ALA A 63 7.53 12.45 -3.79
N CYS A 64 7.68 11.16 -3.46
CA CYS A 64 8.73 10.32 -4.02
C CYS A 64 8.52 10.13 -5.54
N GLN A 65 9.62 10.15 -6.30
CA GLN A 65 9.61 9.99 -7.76
C GLN A 65 9.47 8.52 -8.20
N HIS A 66 9.65 7.59 -7.27
CA HIS A 66 9.60 6.14 -7.49
C HIS A 66 8.26 5.57 -7.06
#